data_AF-A0AAX4JQD8-F1
#
_entry.id   AF-A0AAX4JQD8-F1
#
_cell.length_a   1.000
_cell.length_b   1.000
_cell.length_c   1.000
_cell.angle_alpha   90.00
_cell.angle_beta   90.00
_cell.angle_gamma   90.00
#
_symmetry.space_group_name_H-M   'P 1'
#
loop_
_entity.id
_entity.type
_entity.pdbx_description
1 polymer ?
#
loop_
_entity_poly.entity_id
_entity_poly.type
_entity_poly.pdbx_seq_one_letter_code
_entity_poly.pdbx_strand_id
1 'polypeptide(L)'
;MDDPSGWSLTESDPHVFTQLLKDLGVKGLQVDDLYSLDEATLSTLKPIHALIFLFKYVESSASNAEGSSGVEVDPLDTGVWFANQVINNSCGTVAALNAVMNIPPQPSSHIEESITLGEELGNLREFGAGMESLDLGHLISSSPHIREVHNSFSKSSPFSMDPSAFPEREKEDAYHFIAYLPVNGILYELDGLRKNPIMHAPIDESLGEDAWLEVARETVENRIATYPPGSLMFNLLCIRSTPLPRLQRLLQDPSTPSEQKYQIQDQLDHELNKTKRGEMENTLRRNNLLPTVFHLFKTLGESGLAGKAVKEARAKGKDRREKRLAKGEEDD
;
A
#
# COMPACT_ATOMS: atom_id res chain seq x y z
N MET A 1 5.82 16.27 12.55
CA MET A 1 7.00 17.04 12.09
C MET A 1 7.06 16.81 10.61
N ASP A 2 7.24 17.83 9.78
CA ASP A 2 7.73 17.57 8.43
C ASP A 2 9.12 16.96 8.61
N ASP A 3 9.31 15.74 8.15
CA ASP A 3 10.62 15.10 8.12
C ASP A 3 11.57 16.06 7.39
N PRO A 4 12.79 16.36 7.90
CA PRO A 4 13.74 17.23 7.22
C PRO A 4 14.07 16.78 5.79
N SER A 5 13.82 15.51 5.45
CA SER A 5 13.92 14.98 4.09
C SER A 5 12.81 15.44 3.14
N GLY A 6 11.69 15.98 3.65
CA GLY A 6 10.54 16.41 2.88
C GLY A 6 9.65 15.27 2.36
N TRP A 7 9.71 14.09 2.99
CA TRP A 7 8.84 12.94 2.73
C TRP A 7 7.94 12.67 3.93
N SER A 8 6.74 12.16 3.69
CA SER A 8 5.70 12.06 4.71
C SER A 8 5.16 10.64 4.83
N LEU A 9 4.65 10.28 6.01
CA LEU A 9 4.18 8.91 6.24
C LEU A 9 3.01 8.59 5.31
N THR A 10 3.16 7.49 4.56
CA THR A 10 2.12 6.95 3.69
C THR A 10 1.20 6.03 4.48
N GLU A 11 -0.11 6.24 4.37
CA GLU A 11 -1.12 5.33 4.92
C GLU A 11 -1.19 4.04 4.09
N SER A 12 -1.34 2.89 4.74
CA SER A 12 -1.55 1.60 4.07
C SER A 12 -2.99 1.48 3.57
N ASP A 13 -3.28 2.15 2.46
CA ASP A 13 -4.60 2.19 1.86
C ASP A 13 -4.53 1.88 0.36
N PRO A 14 -5.34 0.94 -0.15
CA PRO A 14 -5.30 0.52 -1.56
C PRO A 14 -5.60 1.67 -2.54
N HIS A 15 -6.43 2.65 -2.17
CA HIS A 15 -6.73 3.81 -3.02
C HIS A 15 -5.59 4.81 -3.06
N VAL A 16 -4.82 4.94 -1.97
CA VAL A 16 -3.59 5.74 -1.94
C VAL A 16 -2.56 5.12 -2.90
N PHE A 17 -2.29 3.81 -2.77
CA PHE A 17 -1.34 3.13 -3.65
C PHE A 17 -1.81 3.08 -5.11
N THR A 18 -3.11 2.85 -5.35
CA THR A 18 -3.68 2.90 -6.70
C THR A 18 -3.49 4.27 -7.33
N GLN A 19 -3.77 5.35 -6.60
CA GLN A 19 -3.61 6.70 -7.13
C GLN A 19 -2.13 7.10 -7.26
N LEU A 20 -1.25 6.66 -6.35
CA LEU A 20 0.20 6.82 -6.45
C LEU A 20 0.71 6.25 -7.79
N LEU A 21 0.37 5.00 -8.10
CA LEU A 21 0.80 4.36 -9.35
C LEU A 21 0.25 5.09 -10.59
N LYS A 22 -1.03 5.48 -10.55
CA LYS A 22 -1.66 6.24 -11.64
C LYS A 22 -1.00 7.60 -11.87
N ASP A 23 -0.73 8.35 -10.80
CA ASP A 23 -0.13 9.69 -10.86
C ASP A 23 1.34 9.62 -11.32
N LEU A 24 2.03 8.51 -11.08
CA LEU A 24 3.36 8.20 -11.64
C LEU A 24 3.32 7.70 -13.10
N GLY A 25 2.13 7.57 -13.69
CA GLY A 25 1.95 7.22 -15.10
C GLY A 25 1.79 5.73 -15.39
N VAL A 26 1.76 4.86 -14.37
CA VAL A 26 1.52 3.42 -14.53
C VAL A 26 0.09 3.19 -15.02
N LYS A 27 -0.05 2.32 -16.03
CA LYS A 27 -1.33 1.94 -16.64
C LYS A 27 -1.61 0.45 -16.48
N GLY A 28 -2.90 0.12 -16.44
CA GLY A 28 -3.37 -1.26 -16.39
C GLY A 28 -3.29 -1.94 -15.02
N LEU A 29 -2.81 -1.25 -13.98
CA LEU A 29 -2.69 -1.78 -12.62
C LEU A 29 -3.55 -1.02 -11.61
N GLN A 30 -4.06 -1.73 -10.62
CA GLN A 30 -4.68 -1.18 -9.41
C GLN A 30 -4.21 -1.94 -8.17
N VAL A 31 -4.44 -1.36 -7.00
CA VAL A 31 -4.13 -1.97 -5.71
C VAL A 31 -5.42 -2.29 -4.95
N ASP A 32 -5.42 -3.45 -4.31
CA ASP A 32 -6.53 -4.02 -3.54
C ASP A 32 -6.03 -4.49 -2.18
N ASP A 33 -6.91 -4.50 -1.19
CA ASP A 33 -6.60 -5.01 0.16
C ASP A 33 -6.88 -6.52 0.20
N LEU A 34 -5.97 -7.27 0.82
CA LEU A 34 -6.10 -8.71 1.03
C LEU A 34 -6.39 -9.00 2.50
N TYR A 35 -7.64 -9.36 2.78
CA TYR A 35 -8.10 -9.77 4.11
C TYR A 35 -7.81 -11.23 4.42
N SER A 36 -7.63 -12.05 3.38
CA SER A 36 -7.32 -13.46 3.46
C SER A 36 -6.45 -13.86 2.28
N LEU A 37 -5.54 -14.79 2.52
CA LEU A 37 -4.72 -15.39 1.48
C LEU A 37 -5.38 -16.64 0.90
N ASP A 38 -6.59 -17.03 1.31
CA ASP A 38 -7.27 -18.23 0.77
C ASP A 38 -7.57 -18.14 -0.74
N GLU A 39 -7.72 -19.30 -1.38
CA GLU A 39 -7.92 -19.38 -2.83
C GLU A 39 -9.20 -18.66 -3.29
N ALA A 40 -10.26 -18.68 -2.48
CA ALA A 40 -11.51 -18.02 -2.82
C ALA A 40 -11.31 -16.49 -2.93
N THR A 41 -10.62 -15.90 -1.97
CA THR A 41 -10.32 -14.45 -1.95
C THR A 41 -9.41 -14.08 -3.11
N LEU A 42 -8.28 -14.80 -3.27
CA LEU A 42 -7.32 -14.54 -4.34
C LEU A 42 -7.96 -14.69 -5.73
N SER A 43 -8.83 -15.69 -5.93
CA SER A 43 -9.45 -15.95 -7.23
C SER A 43 -10.28 -14.78 -7.77
N THR A 44 -10.92 -14.00 -6.90
CA THR A 44 -11.69 -12.81 -7.30
C THR A 44 -10.78 -11.64 -7.69
N LEU A 45 -9.54 -11.65 -7.19
CA LEU A 45 -8.57 -10.58 -7.37
C LEU A 45 -7.58 -10.82 -8.52
N LYS A 46 -7.69 -11.96 -9.22
CA LYS A 46 -6.83 -12.32 -10.35
C LYS A 46 -7.03 -11.42 -11.59
N PRO A 47 -5.98 -11.19 -12.40
CA PRO A 47 -4.59 -11.60 -12.16
C PRO A 47 -3.87 -10.67 -11.18
N ILE A 48 -3.14 -11.25 -10.24
CA ILE A 48 -2.31 -10.56 -9.24
C ILE A 48 -0.84 -10.62 -9.69
N HIS A 49 -0.13 -9.50 -9.59
CA HIS A 49 1.26 -9.36 -10.06
C HIS A 49 2.27 -9.19 -8.92
N ALA A 50 1.85 -8.65 -7.78
CA ALA A 50 2.71 -8.46 -6.62
C ALA A 50 1.87 -8.32 -5.35
N LEU A 51 2.48 -8.60 -4.20
CA LEU A 51 1.94 -8.29 -2.88
C LEU A 51 2.80 -7.21 -2.22
N ILE A 52 2.17 -6.32 -1.45
CA ILE A 52 2.84 -5.35 -0.58
C ILE A 52 2.44 -5.68 0.85
N PHE A 53 3.41 -6.02 1.69
CA PHE A 53 3.18 -6.42 3.07
C PHE A 53 3.68 -5.34 4.03
N LEU A 54 2.81 -4.91 4.94
CA LEU A 54 3.11 -4.00 6.04
C LEU A 54 3.13 -4.78 7.35
N PHE A 55 4.17 -4.59 8.14
CA PHE A 55 4.30 -5.17 9.48
C PHE A 55 4.96 -4.20 10.44
N LYS A 56 4.75 -4.41 11.75
CA LYS A 56 5.47 -3.68 12.79
C LYS A 56 6.96 -4.00 12.70
N TYR A 57 7.77 -2.97 12.48
CA TYR A 57 9.22 -3.08 12.47
C TYR A 57 9.72 -3.29 13.90
N VAL A 58 10.51 -4.34 14.09
CA VAL A 58 11.18 -4.64 15.35
C VAL A 58 12.67 -4.57 15.09
N GLU A 59 13.34 -3.56 15.67
CA GLU A 59 14.80 -3.44 15.67
C GLU A 59 15.40 -4.66 16.37
N SER A 60 15.61 -5.70 15.59
CA SER A 60 16.21 -6.95 16.05
C SER A 60 17.69 -6.87 15.73
N SER A 61 18.52 -6.89 16.76
CA SER A 61 19.98 -6.83 16.69
C SER A 61 20.54 -7.86 15.69
N ALA A 62 20.85 -7.45 14.46
CA ALA A 62 21.75 -8.10 13.50
C ALA A 62 21.61 -9.64 13.27
N SER A 63 20.52 -10.28 13.71
CA SER A 63 20.38 -11.76 13.76
C SER A 63 19.05 -12.29 13.21
N ASN A 64 18.22 -11.46 12.58
CA ASN A 64 17.06 -11.94 11.81
C ASN A 64 17.40 -12.45 10.41
N ALA A 65 18.68 -12.72 10.14
CA ALA A 65 19.07 -13.63 9.06
C ALA A 65 18.48 -15.05 9.26
N GLU A 66 18.02 -15.39 10.47
CA GLU A 66 17.40 -16.69 10.79
C GLU A 66 15.88 -16.75 10.52
N GLY A 67 15.22 -15.63 10.19
CA GLY A 67 13.75 -15.58 10.01
C GLY A 67 13.24 -15.51 8.57
N SER A 68 14.08 -15.11 7.60
CA SER A 68 13.71 -15.14 6.18
C SER A 68 14.20 -16.44 5.55
N SER A 69 13.29 -17.30 5.11
CA SER A 69 13.56 -18.61 4.49
C SER A 69 14.24 -18.55 3.10
N GLY A 70 14.95 -17.48 2.78
CA GLY A 70 15.53 -17.21 1.47
C GLY A 70 16.99 -16.77 1.52
N VAL A 71 17.58 -16.59 0.33
CA VAL A 71 18.98 -16.24 0.14
C VAL A 71 19.09 -14.81 -0.40
N GLU A 72 19.93 -13.99 0.21
CA GLU A 72 20.25 -12.67 -0.35
C GLU A 72 21.10 -12.83 -1.61
N VAL A 73 20.68 -12.17 -2.69
CA VAL A 73 21.30 -12.28 -4.02
C VAL A 73 21.55 -10.91 -4.61
N ASP A 74 22.56 -10.80 -5.49
CA ASP A 74 22.82 -9.54 -6.18
C ASP A 74 21.69 -9.25 -7.21
N PRO A 75 21.04 -8.07 -7.14
CA PRO A 75 19.99 -7.72 -8.10
C PRO A 75 20.50 -7.63 -9.54
N LEU A 76 21.75 -7.25 -9.76
CA LEU A 76 22.34 -7.14 -11.10
C LEU A 76 22.58 -8.52 -11.74
N ASP A 77 22.93 -9.53 -10.93
CA ASP A 77 23.12 -10.90 -11.40
C ASP A 77 21.79 -11.62 -11.69
N THR A 78 20.72 -11.25 -10.99
CA THR A 78 19.40 -11.88 -11.10
C THR A 78 18.45 -11.17 -12.07
N GLY A 79 18.80 -9.94 -12.48
CA GLY A 79 17.96 -9.11 -13.35
C GLY A 79 16.75 -8.51 -12.64
N VAL A 80 16.73 -8.54 -11.30
CA VAL A 80 15.68 -7.93 -10.47
C VAL A 80 15.99 -6.45 -10.31
N TRP A 81 15.01 -5.59 -10.62
CA TRP A 81 15.11 -4.18 -10.30
C TRP A 81 14.87 -3.98 -8.80
N PHE A 82 15.85 -3.46 -8.06
CA PHE A 82 15.76 -3.32 -6.61
C PHE A 82 16.42 -2.02 -6.17
N ALA A 83 15.65 -1.17 -5.49
CA ALA A 83 16.11 0.09 -4.93
C ALA A 83 16.02 0.08 -3.40
N ASN A 84 17.05 0.63 -2.76
CA ASN A 84 17.08 0.83 -1.33
C ASN A 84 16.28 2.06 -0.90
N GLN A 85 15.74 1.97 0.31
CA GLN A 85 15.19 3.12 0.99
C GLN A 85 16.34 3.95 1.56
N VAL A 86 16.52 5.15 1.02
CA VAL A 86 17.54 6.12 1.47
C VAL A 86 16.96 7.28 2.29
N ILE A 87 15.64 7.43 2.30
CA ILE A 87 14.91 8.49 3.02
C ILE A 87 13.87 7.84 3.95
N ASN A 88 13.67 8.40 5.14
CA ASN A 88 12.61 7.99 6.05
C ASN A 88 11.22 8.29 5.47
N ASN A 89 10.21 7.53 5.88
CA ASN A 89 8.82 7.66 5.43
C ASN A 89 8.56 7.35 3.95
N SER A 90 9.57 7.04 3.13
CA SER A 90 9.39 6.68 1.71
C SER A 90 9.13 5.18 1.47
N CYS A 91 9.13 4.36 2.54
CA CYS A 91 9.00 2.90 2.48
C CYS A 91 7.83 2.42 1.59
N GLY A 92 6.65 3.03 1.72
CA GLY A 92 5.48 2.67 0.90
C GLY A 92 5.70 2.88 -0.60
N THR A 93 6.25 4.04 -0.98
CA THR A 93 6.57 4.33 -2.39
C THR A 93 7.71 3.44 -2.89
N VAL A 94 8.76 3.21 -2.09
CA VAL A 94 9.86 2.31 -2.46
C VAL A 94 9.36 0.89 -2.68
N ALA A 95 8.50 0.35 -1.80
CA ALA A 95 7.90 -0.97 -1.97
C ALA A 95 7.03 -1.05 -3.24
N ALA A 96 6.20 -0.03 -3.50
CA ALA A 96 5.38 0.03 -4.71
C ALA A 96 6.25 0.08 -5.99
N LEU A 97 7.32 0.88 -6.01
CA LEU A 97 8.25 0.97 -7.14
C LEU A 97 9.04 -0.32 -7.34
N ASN A 98 9.58 -0.90 -6.27
CA ASN A 98 10.25 -2.20 -6.30
C ASN A 98 9.35 -3.29 -6.90
N ALA A 99 8.04 -3.25 -6.60
CA ALA A 99 7.09 -4.14 -7.25
C ALA A 99 6.90 -3.82 -8.75
N VAL A 100 6.40 -2.62 -9.09
CA VAL A 100 5.95 -2.33 -10.47
C VAL A 100 7.07 -2.32 -11.49
N MET A 101 8.31 -1.95 -11.11
CA MET A 101 9.46 -1.95 -12.02
C MET A 101 9.84 -3.35 -12.51
N ASN A 102 9.42 -4.40 -11.79
CA ASN A 102 9.64 -5.80 -12.16
C ASN A 102 8.42 -6.44 -12.85
N ILE A 103 7.25 -5.78 -12.85
CA ILE A 103 6.08 -6.27 -13.59
C ILE A 103 6.34 -6.07 -15.10
N PRO A 104 6.31 -7.14 -15.91
CA PRO A 104 6.59 -7.01 -17.33
C PRO A 104 5.47 -6.23 -18.05
N PRO A 105 5.79 -5.43 -19.09
CA PRO A 105 4.76 -4.84 -19.94
C PRO A 105 3.90 -5.94 -20.59
N GLN A 106 2.58 -5.80 -20.50
CA GLN A 106 1.63 -6.74 -21.10
C GLN A 106 0.78 -5.98 -22.13
N PRO A 107 1.18 -6.00 -23.42
CA PRO A 107 0.37 -5.38 -24.47
C PRO A 107 -0.92 -6.17 -24.68
N SER A 108 -2.03 -5.46 -24.85
CA SER A 108 -3.34 -6.04 -25.17
C SER A 108 -3.87 -5.44 -26.47
N SER A 109 -4.72 -6.19 -27.19
CA SER A 109 -5.49 -5.65 -28.32
C SER A 109 -6.41 -4.51 -27.90
N HIS A 110 -6.75 -4.45 -26.60
CA HIS A 110 -7.46 -3.35 -25.98
C HIS A 110 -6.47 -2.51 -25.18
N ILE A 111 -6.16 -1.32 -25.66
CA ILE A 111 -5.13 -0.44 -25.08
C ILE A 111 -5.35 -0.15 -23.58
N GLU A 112 -6.61 -0.05 -23.15
CA GLU A 112 -7.00 0.18 -21.76
C GLU A 112 -6.72 -1.02 -20.83
N GLU A 113 -6.55 -2.21 -21.40
CA GLU A 113 -6.16 -3.44 -20.69
C GLU A 113 -4.64 -3.69 -20.74
N SER A 114 -3.87 -2.81 -21.39
CA SER A 114 -2.42 -2.96 -21.46
C SER A 114 -1.74 -2.50 -20.17
N ILE A 115 -0.76 -3.26 -19.69
CA ILE A 115 0.08 -2.88 -18.55
C ILE A 115 1.34 -2.20 -19.07
N THR A 116 1.56 -0.95 -18.63
CA THR A 116 2.79 -0.20 -18.95
C THR A 116 3.21 0.68 -17.77
N LEU A 117 4.53 0.89 -17.62
CA LEU A 117 5.10 1.74 -16.57
C LEU A 117 4.81 3.24 -16.76
N GLY A 118 4.52 3.66 -17.99
CA GLY A 118 4.50 5.08 -18.36
C GLY A 118 5.89 5.61 -18.70
N GLU A 119 5.93 6.85 -19.19
CA GLU A 119 7.16 7.48 -19.68
C GLU A 119 8.14 7.78 -18.54
N GLU A 120 7.67 8.36 -17.44
CA GLU A 120 8.52 8.74 -16.29
C GLU A 120 9.25 7.53 -15.69
N LEU A 121 8.50 6.50 -15.28
CA LEU A 121 9.09 5.30 -14.68
C LEU A 121 9.86 4.46 -15.71
N GLY A 122 9.46 4.49 -16.99
CA GLY A 122 10.20 3.87 -18.08
C GLY A 122 11.59 4.50 -18.26
N ASN A 123 11.65 5.83 -18.32
CA ASN A 123 12.90 6.59 -18.42
C ASN A 123 13.78 6.37 -17.18
N LEU A 124 13.18 6.36 -15.99
CA LEU A 124 13.91 6.07 -14.74
C LEU A 124 14.51 4.67 -14.76
N ARG A 125 13.74 3.66 -15.19
CA ARG A 125 14.22 2.28 -15.30
C ARG A 125 15.36 2.13 -16.31
N GLU A 126 15.28 2.82 -17.45
CA GLU A 126 16.34 2.82 -18.46
C GLU A 126 17.60 3.54 -17.97
N PHE A 127 17.45 4.72 -17.36
CA PHE A 127 18.56 5.50 -16.82
C PHE A 127 19.27 4.77 -15.67
N GLY A 128 18.50 4.11 -14.81
CA GLY A 128 19.01 3.32 -13.69
C GLY A 128 19.57 1.95 -14.06
N ALA A 129 19.55 1.56 -15.34
CA ALA A 129 20.02 0.25 -15.75
C ALA A 129 21.50 0.05 -15.39
N GLY A 130 21.78 -0.99 -14.58
CA GLY A 130 23.14 -1.32 -14.13
C GLY A 130 23.63 -0.53 -12.91
N MET A 131 22.81 0.34 -12.31
CA MET A 131 23.13 0.98 -11.04
C MET A 131 22.96 0.01 -9.86
N GLU A 132 23.75 0.21 -8.81
CA GLU A 132 23.56 -0.50 -7.55
C GLU A 132 22.26 -0.05 -6.86
N SER A 133 21.73 -0.89 -5.97
CA SER A 133 20.45 -0.66 -5.30
C SER A 133 20.41 0.64 -4.48
N LEU A 134 21.54 1.04 -3.91
CA LEU A 134 21.66 2.30 -3.17
C LEU A 134 21.58 3.53 -4.08
N ASP A 135 22.22 3.46 -5.25
CA ASP A 135 22.18 4.52 -6.25
C ASP A 135 20.77 4.67 -6.85
N LEU A 136 20.07 3.55 -7.09
CA LEU A 136 18.66 3.57 -7.46
C LEU A 136 17.78 4.20 -6.36
N GLY A 137 18.08 3.93 -5.09
CA GLY A 137 17.44 4.59 -3.97
C GLY A 137 17.62 6.11 -4.01
N HIS A 138 18.85 6.58 -4.25
CA HIS A 138 19.14 8.00 -4.42
C HIS A 138 18.43 8.61 -5.63
N LEU A 139 18.37 7.89 -6.76
CA LEU A 139 17.65 8.31 -7.96
C LEU A 139 16.16 8.57 -7.67
N ILE A 140 15.47 7.62 -7.03
CA ILE A 140 14.06 7.79 -6.62
C ILE A 140 13.91 8.98 -5.68
N SER A 141 14.76 9.06 -4.66
CA SER A 141 14.68 10.06 -3.61
C SER A 141 14.89 11.50 -4.09
N SER A 142 15.66 11.64 -5.18
CA SER A 142 16.00 12.92 -5.80
C SER A 142 14.96 13.39 -6.82
N SER A 143 14.04 12.53 -7.26
CA SER A 143 12.97 12.91 -8.19
C SER A 143 11.94 13.83 -7.50
N PRO A 144 11.81 15.10 -7.95
CA PRO A 144 10.79 16.00 -7.42
C PRO A 144 9.38 15.49 -7.71
N HIS A 145 9.17 14.91 -8.89
CA HIS A 145 7.87 14.39 -9.30
C HIS A 145 7.42 13.23 -8.41
N ILE A 146 8.28 12.24 -8.15
CA ILE A 146 7.94 11.12 -7.26
C ILE A 146 7.61 11.64 -5.85
N ARG A 147 8.42 12.58 -5.33
CA ARG A 147 8.21 13.17 -4.01
C ARG A 147 6.90 13.96 -3.92
N GLU A 148 6.55 14.73 -4.96
CA GLU A 148 5.30 15.47 -5.05
C GLU A 148 4.09 14.53 -5.07
N VAL A 149 4.14 13.48 -5.89
CA VAL A 149 3.07 12.48 -5.98
C VAL A 149 2.92 11.75 -4.64
N HIS A 150 4.02 11.30 -4.03
CA HIS A 150 4.02 10.68 -2.70
C HIS A 150 3.38 11.58 -1.63
N ASN A 151 3.84 12.84 -1.52
CA ASN A 151 3.33 13.77 -0.51
C ASN A 151 1.89 14.24 -0.77
N SER A 152 1.36 14.06 -1.98
CA SER A 152 -0.01 14.46 -2.32
C SER A 152 -1.08 13.66 -1.58
N PHE A 153 -0.73 12.53 -0.96
CA PHE A 153 -1.67 11.67 -0.21
C PHE A 153 -1.54 11.82 1.29
N SER A 154 -0.57 12.61 1.73
CA SER A 154 -0.26 12.75 3.13
C SER A 154 -1.29 13.62 3.81
N LYS A 155 -1.62 13.27 5.05
CA LYS A 155 -2.58 14.02 5.85
C LYS A 155 -2.15 15.48 5.86
N SER A 156 -2.99 16.38 5.36
CA SER A 156 -2.75 17.81 5.52
C SER A 156 -2.69 18.08 7.03
N SER A 157 -1.50 18.23 7.61
CA SER A 157 -1.36 18.63 9.00
C SER A 157 -1.36 20.15 9.03
N PRO A 158 -2.46 20.79 9.44
CA PRO A 158 -2.50 22.25 9.51
C PRO A 158 -1.72 22.81 10.70
N PHE A 159 -1.22 21.93 11.58
CA PHE A 159 -0.44 22.28 12.75
C PHE A 159 0.96 21.71 12.61
N SER A 160 1.96 22.58 12.53
CA SER A 160 3.33 22.25 12.90
C SER A 160 3.39 22.18 14.43
N MET A 161 3.10 21.00 14.99
CA MET A 161 3.24 20.80 16.43
C MET A 161 4.73 20.75 16.80
N ASP A 162 5.14 21.61 17.74
CA ASP A 162 6.46 21.59 18.36
C ASP A 162 6.63 20.27 19.14
N PRO A 163 7.59 19.40 18.78
CA PRO A 163 7.83 18.15 19.50
C PRO A 163 8.19 18.38 20.98
N SER A 164 8.75 19.55 21.32
CA SER A 164 9.07 19.90 22.71
C SER A 164 7.84 20.17 23.58
N ALA A 165 6.67 20.39 22.97
CA ALA A 165 5.41 20.61 23.69
C ALA A 165 4.82 19.31 24.26
N PHE A 166 5.28 18.13 23.81
CA PHE A 166 4.79 16.82 24.25
C PHE A 166 5.95 15.82 24.40
N PRO A 167 6.83 15.99 25.42
CA PRO A 167 8.01 15.15 25.62
C PRO A 167 7.69 13.68 25.97
N GLU A 168 6.44 13.38 26.35
CA GLU A 168 5.94 12.04 26.70
C GLU A 168 5.20 11.35 25.55
N ARG A 169 5.36 11.77 24.29
CA ARG A 169 4.85 10.93 23.19
C ARG A 169 5.55 9.58 23.29
N GLU A 170 4.76 8.54 23.59
CA GLU A 170 5.18 7.16 23.43
C GLU A 170 5.86 7.02 22.07
N LYS A 171 6.94 6.23 22.00
CA LYS A 171 7.58 5.92 20.73
C LYS A 171 6.51 5.33 19.81
N GLU A 172 6.07 6.11 18.83
CA GLU A 172 5.10 5.64 17.84
C GLU A 172 5.65 4.36 17.21
N ASP A 173 4.82 3.32 17.16
CA ASP A 173 5.18 2.06 16.54
C ASP A 173 5.59 2.31 15.08
N ALA A 174 6.82 1.92 14.73
CA ALA A 174 7.30 2.00 13.36
C ALA A 174 6.78 0.81 12.55
N TYR A 175 6.16 1.09 11.41
CA TYR A 175 5.72 0.07 10.45
C TYR A 175 6.57 0.12 9.19
N HIS A 176 6.78 -1.04 8.57
CA HIS A 176 7.64 -1.17 7.40
C HIS A 176 6.97 -1.94 6.27
N PHE A 177 7.17 -1.46 5.04
CA PHE A 177 6.62 -2.03 3.82
C PHE A 177 7.69 -2.84 3.06
N ILE A 178 7.30 -4.02 2.59
CA ILE A 178 8.09 -4.84 1.66
C ILE A 178 7.21 -5.33 0.52
N ALA A 179 7.82 -5.74 -0.59
CA ALA A 179 7.11 -6.30 -1.73
C ALA A 179 7.48 -7.77 -1.97
N TYR A 180 6.49 -8.58 -2.39
CA TYR A 180 6.67 -9.95 -2.85
C TYR A 180 6.15 -10.09 -4.28
N LEU A 181 6.93 -10.69 -5.17
CA LEU A 181 6.53 -10.89 -6.56
C LEU A 181 7.38 -11.95 -7.27
N PRO A 182 6.82 -12.60 -8.31
CA PRO A 182 7.57 -13.52 -9.13
C PRO A 182 8.44 -12.75 -10.14
N VAL A 183 9.72 -13.10 -10.24
CA VAL A 183 10.62 -12.63 -11.31
C VAL A 183 11.36 -13.84 -11.87
N ASN A 184 11.30 -14.04 -13.19
CA ASN A 184 11.96 -15.15 -13.88
C ASN A 184 11.68 -16.53 -13.25
N GLY A 185 10.42 -16.80 -12.90
CA GLY A 185 10.00 -18.07 -12.31
C GLY A 185 10.45 -18.30 -10.86
N ILE A 186 10.89 -17.26 -10.15
CA ILE A 186 11.29 -17.34 -8.74
C ILE A 186 10.57 -16.27 -7.92
N LEU A 187 10.15 -16.61 -6.69
CA LEU A 187 9.59 -15.63 -5.76
C LEU A 187 10.70 -14.79 -5.10
N TYR A 188 10.58 -13.47 -5.17
CA TYR A 188 11.47 -12.53 -4.50
C TYR A 188 10.74 -11.73 -3.41
N GLU A 189 11.48 -11.43 -2.34
CA GLU A 189 11.14 -10.42 -1.35
C GLU A 189 12.05 -9.20 -1.51
N LEU A 190 11.44 -8.03 -1.70
CA LEU A 190 12.12 -6.76 -1.90
C LEU A 190 11.87 -5.85 -0.69
N ASP A 191 12.83 -5.87 0.23
CA ASP A 191 12.87 -5.02 1.42
C ASP A 191 13.86 -3.88 1.22
N GLY A 192 13.36 -2.63 1.11
CA GLY A 192 14.21 -1.46 0.86
C GLY A 192 15.24 -1.17 1.95
N LEU A 193 15.08 -1.70 3.17
CA LEU A 193 16.04 -1.55 4.27
C LEU A 193 17.14 -2.62 4.25
N ARG A 194 16.99 -3.69 3.46
CA ARG A 194 18.03 -4.71 3.28
C ARG A 194 19.00 -4.32 2.19
N LYS A 195 20.23 -4.82 2.27
CA LYS A 195 21.25 -4.56 1.25
C LYS A 195 20.85 -5.08 -0.13
N ASN A 196 20.23 -6.26 -0.16
CA ASN A 196 19.96 -7.03 -1.37
C ASN A 196 18.54 -7.62 -1.33
N PRO A 197 17.93 -7.94 -2.50
CA PRO A 197 16.71 -8.72 -2.55
C PRO A 197 16.92 -10.13 -2.00
N ILE A 198 15.85 -10.72 -1.46
CA ILE A 198 15.87 -12.11 -0.98
C ILE A 198 15.18 -12.99 -2.01
N MET A 199 15.89 -14.00 -2.48
CA MET A 199 15.37 -15.06 -3.32
C MET A 199 14.79 -16.18 -2.44
N HIS A 200 13.51 -16.50 -2.60
CA HIS A 200 12.83 -17.55 -1.83
C HIS A 200 12.85 -18.88 -2.59
N ALA A 201 11.74 -19.28 -3.19
CA ALA A 201 11.59 -20.58 -3.85
C ALA A 201 11.25 -20.42 -5.34
N PRO A 202 11.67 -21.39 -6.18
CA PRO A 202 11.22 -21.46 -7.57
C PRO A 202 9.71 -21.72 -7.64
N ILE A 203 9.09 -21.20 -8.67
CA ILE A 203 7.66 -21.33 -8.95
C ILE A 203 7.48 -22.44 -9.97
N ASP A 204 6.59 -23.38 -9.68
CA ASP A 204 6.21 -24.41 -10.65
C ASP A 204 5.22 -23.82 -11.67
N GLU A 205 5.76 -23.30 -12.78
CA GLU A 205 4.97 -22.72 -13.87
C GLU A 205 3.99 -23.74 -14.51
N SER A 206 4.18 -25.05 -14.29
CA SER A 206 3.24 -26.06 -14.78
C SER A 206 1.90 -26.06 -14.04
N LEU A 207 1.84 -25.47 -12.85
CA LEU A 207 0.63 -25.32 -12.03
C LEU A 207 -0.21 -24.08 -12.41
N GLY A 208 0.26 -23.28 -13.37
CA GLY A 208 -0.43 -22.10 -13.89
C GLY A 208 0.20 -20.77 -13.46
N GLU A 209 -0.28 -19.67 -14.05
CA GLU A 209 0.27 -18.32 -13.84
C GLU A 209 0.17 -17.83 -12.38
N ASP A 210 -0.75 -18.41 -11.61
CA ASP A 210 -0.99 -18.04 -10.21
C ASP A 210 -0.21 -18.90 -9.19
N ALA A 211 0.57 -19.89 -9.64
CA ALA A 211 1.27 -20.82 -8.76
C ALA A 211 2.19 -20.12 -7.74
N TRP A 212 2.70 -18.95 -8.10
CA TRP A 212 3.54 -18.13 -7.21
C TRP A 212 2.80 -17.64 -5.96
N LEU A 213 1.47 -17.48 -6.01
CA LEU A 213 0.67 -17.01 -4.89
C LEU A 213 0.65 -18.03 -3.74
N GLU A 214 0.76 -19.33 -4.03
CA GLU A 214 0.86 -20.36 -2.99
C GLU A 214 2.19 -20.24 -2.24
N VAL A 215 3.28 -20.08 -2.97
CA VAL A 215 4.62 -19.86 -2.40
C VAL A 215 4.68 -18.55 -1.61
N ALA A 216 4.05 -17.49 -2.13
CA ALA A 216 3.97 -16.21 -1.45
C ALA A 216 3.10 -16.29 -0.19
N ARG A 217 1.99 -17.03 -0.22
CA ARG A 217 1.15 -17.30 0.94
C ARG A 217 1.96 -17.95 2.06
N GLU A 218 2.65 -19.05 1.75
CA GLU A 218 3.47 -19.75 2.74
C GLU A 218 4.56 -18.85 3.33
N THR A 219 5.22 -18.05 2.48
CA THR A 219 6.26 -17.10 2.90
C THR A 219 5.72 -16.03 3.85
N VAL A 220 4.56 -15.44 3.53
CA VAL A 220 3.91 -14.41 4.35
C VAL A 220 3.37 -15.00 5.66
N GLU A 221 2.77 -16.20 5.62
CA GLU A 221 2.29 -16.90 6.81
C GLU A 221 3.44 -17.25 7.77
N ASN A 222 4.56 -17.75 7.25
CA ASN A 222 5.77 -18.01 8.04
C ASN A 222 6.30 -16.73 8.68
N ARG A 223 6.26 -15.59 7.97
CA ARG A 223 6.65 -14.29 8.53
C ARG A 223 5.70 -13.85 9.63
N ILE A 224 4.39 -13.95 9.44
CA ILE A 224 3.39 -13.63 10.48
C ILE A 224 3.60 -14.50 11.72
N ALA A 225 3.94 -15.78 11.54
CA ALA A 225 4.20 -16.71 12.63
C ALA A 225 5.43 -16.36 13.50
N THR A 226 6.32 -15.47 13.02
CA THR A 226 7.44 -14.95 13.84
C THR A 226 7.00 -13.95 14.91
N TYR A 227 5.78 -13.41 14.81
CA TYR A 227 5.24 -12.46 15.77
C TYR A 227 4.45 -13.18 16.88
N PRO A 228 4.34 -12.57 18.08
CA PRO A 228 3.57 -13.15 19.19
C PRO A 228 2.12 -13.48 18.76
N PRO A 229 1.55 -14.62 19.21
CA PRO A 229 0.16 -14.96 18.93
C PRO A 229 -0.79 -13.84 19.33
N GLY A 230 -1.71 -13.48 18.43
CA GLY A 230 -2.64 -12.35 18.63
C GLY A 230 -2.11 -10.99 18.16
N SER A 231 -0.90 -10.93 17.59
CA SER A 231 -0.45 -9.74 16.85
C SER A 231 -1.33 -9.55 15.61
N LEU A 232 -2.03 -8.43 15.52
CA LEU A 232 -2.95 -8.11 14.41
C LEU A 232 -2.47 -6.94 13.55
N MET A 233 -1.31 -6.35 13.88
CA MET A 233 -0.84 -5.12 13.27
C MET A 233 -0.08 -5.39 11.96
N PHE A 234 -0.79 -6.01 11.02
CA PHE A 234 -0.34 -6.29 9.66
C PHE A 234 -1.35 -5.74 8.66
N ASN A 235 -0.86 -5.37 7.48
CA ASN A 235 -1.72 -5.12 6.33
C ASN A 235 -1.08 -5.76 5.10
N LEU A 236 -1.90 -6.31 4.21
CA LEU A 236 -1.44 -6.95 2.99
C LEU A 236 -2.23 -6.38 1.83
N LEU A 237 -1.54 -5.78 0.88
CA LEU A 237 -2.12 -5.28 -0.36
C LEU A 237 -1.68 -6.17 -1.51
N CYS A 238 -2.47 -6.20 -2.58
CA CYS A 238 -2.08 -6.82 -3.84
C CYS A 238 -2.14 -5.82 -5.00
N ILE A 239 -1.14 -5.84 -5.87
CA ILE A 239 -1.15 -5.16 -7.16
C ILE A 239 -1.75 -6.13 -8.18
N ARG A 240 -2.88 -5.78 -8.79
CA ARG A 240 -3.59 -6.60 -9.77
C ARG A 240 -3.89 -5.81 -11.05
N SER A 241 -4.23 -6.51 -12.14
CA SER A 241 -4.71 -5.83 -13.35
C SER A 241 -6.01 -5.08 -13.07
N THR A 242 -6.13 -3.86 -13.59
CA THR A 242 -7.36 -3.05 -13.49
C THR A 242 -8.52 -3.80 -14.15
N PRO A 243 -9.59 -4.15 -13.41
CA PRO A 243 -10.67 -4.99 -13.93
C PRO A 243 -11.64 -4.22 -14.82
N LEU A 244 -11.82 -2.91 -14.60
CA LEU A 244 -12.88 -2.11 -15.23
C LEU A 244 -12.91 -2.20 -16.77
N PRO A 245 -11.81 -1.97 -17.51
CA PRO A 245 -11.85 -2.01 -18.98
C PRO A 245 -12.26 -3.40 -19.51
N ARG A 246 -11.72 -4.46 -18.90
CA ARG A 246 -12.04 -5.85 -19.25
C ARG A 246 -13.52 -6.16 -18.99
N LEU A 247 -14.04 -5.79 -17.81
CA LEU A 247 -15.44 -6.05 -17.45
C LEU A 247 -16.40 -5.32 -18.40
N GLN A 248 -16.13 -4.04 -18.69
CA GLN A 248 -16.93 -3.25 -19.62
C GLN A 248 -16.95 -3.84 -21.03
N ARG A 249 -15.79 -4.26 -21.54
CA ARG A 249 -15.68 -4.92 -22.84
C ARG A 249 -16.48 -6.23 -22.86
N LEU A 250 -16.30 -7.11 -21.88
CA LEU A 250 -16.98 -8.41 -21.84
C LEU A 250 -18.51 -8.27 -21.77
N LEU A 251 -19.00 -7.20 -21.15
CA LEU A 251 -20.44 -6.91 -21.06
C LEU A 251 -21.01 -6.46 -22.42
N GLN A 252 -20.23 -5.67 -23.16
CA GLN A 252 -20.57 -5.19 -24.51
C GLN A 252 -20.41 -6.26 -25.59
N ASP A 253 -19.60 -7.29 -25.35
CA ASP A 253 -19.38 -8.39 -26.28
C ASP A 253 -20.69 -9.19 -26.54
N PRO A 254 -21.16 -9.31 -27.79
CA PRO A 254 -22.34 -10.11 -28.13
C PRO A 254 -22.17 -11.61 -27.88
N SER A 255 -20.93 -12.12 -27.84
CA SER A 255 -20.62 -13.54 -27.64
C SER A 255 -20.70 -13.99 -26.18
N THR A 256 -20.67 -13.04 -25.23
CA THR A 256 -20.76 -13.34 -23.80
C THR A 256 -22.15 -13.87 -23.42
N PRO A 257 -22.27 -15.07 -22.81
CA PRO A 257 -23.54 -15.64 -22.37
C PRO A 257 -24.30 -14.73 -21.39
N SER A 258 -25.64 -14.71 -21.49
CA SER A 258 -26.48 -13.85 -20.64
C SER A 258 -26.29 -14.09 -19.13
N GLU A 259 -26.12 -15.34 -18.71
CA GLU A 259 -25.85 -15.68 -17.30
C GLU A 259 -24.54 -15.06 -16.80
N GLN A 260 -23.49 -15.10 -17.62
CA GLN A 260 -22.20 -14.48 -17.29
C GLN A 260 -22.30 -12.95 -17.27
N LYS A 261 -23.12 -12.35 -18.14
CA LYS A 261 -23.32 -10.89 -18.14
C LYS A 261 -23.87 -10.37 -16.81
N TYR A 262 -24.75 -11.12 -16.13
CA TYR A 262 -25.22 -10.73 -14.80
C TYR A 262 -24.10 -10.70 -13.75
N GLN A 263 -23.23 -11.71 -13.75
CA GLN A 263 -22.08 -11.76 -12.84
C GLN A 263 -21.06 -10.65 -13.14
N ILE A 264 -20.77 -10.41 -14.43
CA ILE A 264 -19.87 -9.34 -14.86
C ILE A 264 -20.43 -7.97 -14.50
N GLN A 265 -21.75 -7.77 -14.63
CA GLN A 265 -22.41 -6.53 -14.23
C GLN A 265 -22.27 -6.27 -12.73
N ASP A 266 -22.49 -7.28 -11.89
CA ASP A 266 -22.31 -7.17 -10.45
C ASP A 266 -20.86 -6.82 -10.06
N GLN A 267 -19.88 -7.49 -10.68
CA GLN A 267 -18.46 -7.17 -10.51
C GLN A 267 -18.14 -5.74 -10.96
N LEU A 268 -18.70 -5.30 -12.09
CA LEU A 268 -18.50 -3.95 -12.61
C LEU A 268 -19.06 -2.90 -11.64
N ASP A 269 -20.26 -3.12 -11.11
CA ASP A 269 -20.89 -2.21 -10.15
C ASP A 269 -20.10 -2.15 -8.83
N HIS A 270 -19.57 -3.29 -8.38
CA HIS A 270 -18.67 -3.35 -7.23
C HIS A 270 -17.42 -2.48 -7.43
N GLU A 271 -16.70 -2.68 -8.54
CA GLU A 271 -15.46 -1.94 -8.85
C GLU A 271 -15.71 -0.44 -9.09
N LEU A 272 -16.84 -0.08 -9.70
CA LEU A 272 -17.23 1.32 -9.89
C LEU A 272 -17.55 1.99 -8.55
N ASN A 273 -18.25 1.31 -7.65
CA ASN A 273 -18.54 1.84 -6.32
C ASN A 273 -17.27 1.98 -5.48
N LYS A 274 -16.38 1.00 -5.55
CA LYS A 274 -15.05 1.05 -4.93
C LYS A 274 -14.25 2.26 -5.43
N THR A 275 -14.18 2.45 -6.76
CA THR A 275 -13.48 3.59 -7.37
C THR A 275 -14.03 4.93 -6.89
N LYS A 276 -15.36 5.09 -6.89
CA LYS A 276 -16.02 6.32 -6.39
C LYS A 276 -15.72 6.59 -4.92
N ARG A 277 -15.72 5.55 -4.08
CA ARG A 277 -15.34 5.67 -2.67
C ARG A 277 -13.89 6.11 -2.52
N GLY A 278 -12.97 5.48 -3.26
CA GLY A 278 -11.56 5.84 -3.26
C GLY A 278 -11.29 7.28 -3.70
N GLU A 279 -11.97 7.75 -4.74
CA GLU A 279 -11.89 9.14 -5.20
C GLU A 279 -12.35 10.13 -4.12
N MET A 280 -13.46 9.81 -3.43
CA MET A 280 -13.96 10.61 -2.32
C MET A 280 -12.97 10.62 -1.14
N GLU A 281 -12.48 9.46 -0.73
CA GLU A 281 -11.52 9.32 0.38
C GLU A 281 -10.20 10.07 0.07
N ASN A 282 -9.66 9.92 -1.14
CA ASN A 282 -8.46 10.65 -1.57
C ASN A 282 -8.70 12.16 -1.67
N THR A 283 -9.88 12.59 -2.09
CA THR A 283 -10.27 14.01 -2.06
C THR A 283 -10.27 14.52 -0.62
N LEU A 284 -10.79 13.77 0.34
CA LEU A 284 -10.77 14.14 1.75
C LEU A 284 -9.34 14.21 2.32
N ARG A 285 -8.45 13.28 1.94
CA ARG A 285 -7.03 13.28 2.36
C ARG A 285 -6.27 14.50 1.86
N ARG A 286 -6.50 14.89 0.61
CA ARG A 286 -5.84 16.02 -0.07
C ARG A 286 -6.29 17.40 0.41
N ASN A 287 -7.50 17.50 0.96
CA ASN A 287 -8.08 18.78 1.33
C ASN A 287 -7.87 19.13 2.80
N ASN A 288 -7.46 20.37 3.07
CA ASN A 288 -7.43 20.91 4.41
C ASN A 288 -8.85 21.13 4.94
N LEU A 289 -9.29 20.30 5.89
CA LEU A 289 -10.64 20.36 6.46
C LEU A 289 -10.78 21.36 7.62
N LEU A 290 -9.72 22.07 8.04
CA LEU A 290 -9.83 23.05 9.13
C LEU A 290 -10.86 24.15 8.90
N PRO A 291 -10.96 24.78 7.70
CA PRO A 291 -11.96 25.80 7.47
C PRO A 291 -13.38 25.25 7.70
N THR A 292 -13.64 24.03 7.24
CA THR A 292 -14.92 23.33 7.45
C THR A 292 -15.20 23.11 8.93
N VAL A 293 -14.21 22.62 9.69
CA VAL A 293 -14.33 22.39 11.13
C VAL A 293 -14.58 23.72 11.87
N PHE A 294 -13.85 24.77 11.53
CA PHE A 294 -14.02 26.10 12.11
C PHE A 294 -15.43 26.66 11.86
N HIS A 295 -15.92 26.58 10.61
CA HIS A 295 -17.27 27.02 10.27
C HIS A 295 -18.35 26.21 11.01
N LEU A 296 -18.17 24.89 11.14
CA LEU A 296 -19.06 24.04 11.91
C LEU A 296 -19.16 24.51 13.38
N PHE A 297 -18.01 24.76 14.04
CA PHE A 297 -18.00 25.26 15.41
C PHE A 297 -18.61 26.66 15.55
N LYS A 298 -18.37 27.54 14.57
CA LYS A 298 -18.96 28.88 14.54
C LYS A 298 -20.49 28.81 14.48
N THR A 299 -21.04 28.03 13.55
CA THR A 299 -22.50 27.86 13.42
C THR A 299 -23.12 27.16 14.64
N LEU A 300 -22.40 26.22 15.25
CA LEU A 300 -22.84 25.57 16.50
C LEU A 300 -22.90 26.57 17.67
N GLY A 301 -21.97 27.53 17.71
CA GLY A 301 -21.97 28.63 18.68
C GLY A 301 -23.14 29.59 18.44
N GLU A 302 -23.33 30.03 17.20
CA GLU A 302 -24.40 30.96 16.79
C GLU A 302 -25.80 30.39 17.02
N SER A 303 -26.00 29.08 16.84
CA SER A 303 -27.27 28.39 17.11
C SER A 303 -27.56 28.16 18.60
N GLY A 304 -26.62 28.49 19.50
CA GLY A 304 -26.75 28.25 20.95
C GLY A 304 -26.67 26.77 21.35
N LEU A 305 -26.46 25.86 20.40
CA LEU A 305 -26.41 24.41 20.63
C LEU A 305 -25.06 23.94 21.18
N ALA A 306 -23.99 24.73 21.03
CA ALA A 306 -22.64 24.37 21.46
C ALA A 306 -22.57 23.95 22.93
N GLY A 307 -23.22 24.72 23.82
CA GLY A 307 -23.22 24.41 25.26
C GLY A 307 -23.88 23.06 25.59
N LYS A 308 -24.96 22.71 24.87
CA LYS A 308 -25.65 21.42 25.02
C LYS A 308 -24.76 20.27 24.51
N ALA A 309 -24.21 20.43 23.30
CA ALA A 309 -23.34 19.43 22.68
C ALA A 309 -22.10 19.13 23.54
N VAL A 310 -21.44 20.16 24.10
CA VAL A 310 -20.26 19.98 24.96
C VAL A 310 -20.62 19.26 26.26
N LYS A 311 -21.77 19.59 26.87
CA LYS A 311 -22.24 18.90 28.09
C LYS A 311 -22.53 17.43 27.84
N GLU A 312 -23.23 17.12 26.75
CA GLU A 312 -23.52 15.73 26.34
C GLU A 312 -22.24 14.96 26.03
N ALA A 313 -21.28 15.58 25.33
CA ALA A 313 -19.97 14.98 25.06
C ALA A 313 -19.18 14.69 26.35
N ARG A 314 -19.16 15.62 27.30
CA ARG A 314 -18.52 15.42 28.62
C ARG A 314 -19.18 14.29 29.42
N ALA A 315 -20.51 14.22 29.42
CA ALA A 315 -21.24 13.15 30.10
C ALA A 315 -20.91 11.77 29.50
N LYS A 316 -20.94 11.65 28.16
CA LYS A 316 -20.55 10.42 27.46
C LYS A 316 -19.08 10.05 27.68
N GLY A 317 -18.19 11.04 27.72
CA GLY A 317 -16.78 10.82 28.02
C GLY A 317 -16.55 10.26 29.42
N LYS A 318 -17.28 10.78 30.42
CA LYS A 318 -17.24 10.28 31.78
C LYS A 318 -17.74 8.83 31.89
N ASP A 319 -18.89 8.53 31.27
CA ASP A 319 -19.45 7.17 31.22
C ASP A 319 -18.50 6.16 30.54
N ARG A 320 -17.85 6.56 29.45
CA ARG A 320 -16.82 5.72 28.79
C ARG A 320 -15.64 5.44 29.72
N ARG A 321 -15.14 6.45 30.44
CA ARG A 321 -14.01 6.27 31.37
C ARG A 321 -14.39 5.36 32.54
N GLU A 322 -15.57 5.55 33.11
CA GLU A 322 -16.10 4.69 34.18
C GLU A 322 -16.24 3.23 33.71
N LYS A 323 -16.67 3.00 32.46
CA LYS A 323 -16.76 1.65 31.86
C LYS A 323 -15.40 1.01 31.58
N ARG A 324 -14.40 1.78 31.14
CA ARG A 324 -13.01 1.31 30.96
C ARG A 324 -12.40 0.87 32.29
N LEU A 325 -12.50 1.72 33.31
CA LEU A 325 -12.05 1.42 34.67
C LEU A 325 -12.74 0.17 35.26
N ALA A 326 -14.04 0.00 35.02
CA ALA A 326 -14.78 -1.18 35.46
C ALA A 326 -14.36 -2.49 34.75
N LYS A 327 -13.74 -2.40 33.57
CA LYS A 327 -13.19 -3.54 32.81
C LYS A 327 -11.72 -3.85 33.15
N GLY A 328 -11.07 -3.03 33.98
CA GLY A 328 -9.65 -3.18 34.29
C GLY A 328 -8.73 -2.80 33.13
N GLU A 329 -9.25 -2.08 32.13
CA GLU A 329 -8.42 -1.41 31.11
C GLU A 329 -7.89 -0.13 31.77
N GLU A 330 -6.63 -0.13 32.22
CA GLU A 330 -5.97 1.10 32.70
C GLU A 330 -5.92 2.11 31.55
N ASP A 331 -5.96 3.41 31.90
CA ASP A 331 -5.83 4.48 30.91
C ASP A 331 -4.38 4.46 30.38
N ASP A 332 -4.14 3.66 29.33
CA ASP A 332 -3.04 3.85 28.37
C ASP A 332 -3.23 5.16 27.61
#